data_AF-A0A6J6KR92-F1
#
_entry.id   AF-A0A6J6KR92-F1
#
_cell.length_a   1.000
_cell.length_b   1.000
_cell.length_c   1.000
_cell.angle_alpha   90.00
_cell.angle_beta   90.00
_cell.angle_gamma   90.00
#
_symmetry.space_group_name_H-M   'P 1'
#
loop_
_entity.id
_entity.type
_entity.pdbx_description
1 polymer ?
#
loop_
_entity_poly.entity_id
_entity_poly.type
_entity_poly.pdbx_seq_one_letter_code
_entity_poly.pdbx_strand_id
1 'polypeptide(L)'
;MKARGNRNEMVIATKVAKLATRPGLSAANIAAAAEDSLRRLGTDYIDIYYAHHDDEEIPLEESLTAFNELVAAGKVRYLAASNYSAARLEEALKISRELGMSEYLLLQPNYNAIVRNEYEGDLMAVAVKEDIPVLPYFSLAAGFLTGKYQPGVEVDSVRAGDMPDYKNDRGWAILNAITDVAKQENTSIAAVALGWLRAQPGVVTPIASARTIEQLAEILPVVELSAEQVAQVNAL
;
A
#
# COMPACT_ATOMS: atom_id res chain seq x y z
N MET A 1 11.82 -17.75 -9.23
CA MET A 1 12.99 -17.02 -8.72
C MET A 1 14.21 -17.93 -8.70
N LYS A 2 14.36 -18.85 -7.72
CA LYS A 2 15.53 -19.74 -7.64
C LYS A 2 15.83 -20.54 -8.92
N ALA A 3 14.83 -21.20 -9.51
CA ALA A 3 15.00 -21.96 -10.75
C ALA A 3 15.34 -21.10 -11.99
N ARG A 4 15.00 -19.80 -11.97
CA ARG A 4 15.24 -18.86 -13.07
C ARG A 4 16.50 -18.01 -12.86
N GLY A 5 17.13 -18.08 -11.68
CA GLY A 5 18.34 -17.31 -11.36
C GLY A 5 18.17 -15.78 -11.30
N ASN A 6 16.94 -15.26 -11.35
CA ASN A 6 16.68 -13.83 -11.58
C ASN A 6 16.18 -13.07 -10.34
N ARG A 7 16.61 -13.47 -9.14
CA ARG A 7 16.18 -12.85 -7.88
C ARG A 7 16.59 -11.36 -7.79
N ASN A 8 17.73 -11.01 -8.38
CA ASN A 8 18.27 -9.65 -8.42
C ASN A 8 17.53 -8.70 -9.38
N GLU A 9 16.65 -9.22 -10.25
CA GLU A 9 15.80 -8.42 -11.16
C GLU A 9 14.45 -8.04 -10.55
N MET A 10 14.19 -8.43 -9.30
CA MET A 10 12.91 -8.23 -8.63
C MET A 10 13.08 -7.45 -7.33
N VAL A 11 12.11 -6.59 -7.05
CA VAL A 11 11.91 -5.98 -5.73
C VAL A 11 10.83 -6.79 -5.01
N ILE A 12 11.20 -7.48 -3.92
CA ILE A 12 10.27 -8.29 -3.13
C ILE A 12 9.98 -7.59 -1.81
N ALA A 13 8.69 -7.30 -1.62
CA ALA A 13 8.15 -6.76 -0.39
C ALA A 13 7.38 -7.83 0.40
N THR A 14 7.54 -7.88 1.73
CA THR A 14 6.70 -8.69 2.63
C THR A 14 6.51 -7.97 3.97
N LYS A 15 5.67 -8.51 4.87
CA LYS A 15 5.23 -7.81 6.09
C LYS A 15 5.07 -8.74 7.28
N VAL A 16 5.17 -8.18 8.49
CA VAL A 16 4.93 -8.84 9.79
C VAL A 16 3.83 -8.12 10.58
N ALA A 17 3.26 -8.78 11.60
CA ALA A 17 2.29 -8.31 12.61
C ALA A 17 0.85 -8.81 12.47
N LYS A 18 0.37 -9.12 11.25
CA LYS A 18 -1.05 -9.51 11.04
C LYS A 18 -1.30 -10.99 10.79
N LEU A 19 -0.26 -11.81 10.74
CA LEU A 19 -0.45 -13.26 10.64
C LEU A 19 -0.86 -13.79 12.03
N ALA A 20 -1.91 -14.59 12.10
CA ALA A 20 -2.36 -15.17 13.37
C ALA A 20 -1.26 -16.00 14.09
N THR A 21 -0.33 -16.57 13.32
CA THR A 21 0.82 -17.31 13.83
C THR A 21 2.05 -16.44 14.13
N ARG A 22 2.04 -15.17 13.72
CA ARG A 22 3.10 -14.17 13.94
C ARG A 22 2.49 -12.78 14.25
N PRO A 23 1.68 -12.64 15.31
CA PRO A 23 1.04 -11.38 15.63
C PRO A 23 2.01 -10.38 16.26
N GLY A 24 1.77 -9.08 16.04
CA GLY A 24 2.48 -7.99 16.70
C GLY A 24 3.93 -7.73 16.24
N LEU A 25 4.58 -6.78 16.90
CA LEU A 25 5.90 -6.25 16.56
C LEU A 25 6.94 -6.39 17.69
N SER A 26 6.78 -7.39 18.56
CA SER A 26 7.87 -7.76 19.47
C SER A 26 9.13 -8.16 18.69
N ALA A 27 10.31 -7.90 19.25
CA ALA A 27 11.59 -8.19 18.60
C ALA A 27 11.70 -9.66 18.16
N ALA A 28 11.30 -10.57 19.05
CA ALA A 28 11.28 -12.01 18.79
C ALA A 28 10.38 -12.38 17.60
N ASN A 29 9.21 -11.74 17.48
CA ASN A 29 8.28 -12.02 16.38
C ASN A 29 8.79 -11.44 15.05
N ILE A 30 9.33 -10.23 15.04
CA ILE A 30 9.90 -9.59 13.84
C ILE A 30 10.98 -10.49 13.23
N ALA A 31 11.94 -10.93 14.04
CA ALA A 31 13.03 -11.80 13.61
C ALA A 31 12.50 -13.15 13.07
N ALA A 32 11.63 -13.81 13.84
CA ALA A 32 11.12 -15.13 13.45
C ALA A 32 10.20 -15.09 12.23
N ALA A 33 9.39 -14.05 12.05
CA ALA A 33 8.56 -13.86 10.87
C ALA A 33 9.36 -13.55 9.62
N ALA A 34 10.51 -12.88 9.75
CA ALA A 34 11.43 -12.64 8.64
C ALA A 34 12.04 -13.94 8.14
N GLU A 35 12.53 -14.80 9.06
CA GLU A 35 13.04 -16.14 8.72
C GLU A 35 11.99 -17.01 8.02
N ASP A 36 10.77 -17.03 8.56
CA ASP A 36 9.68 -17.78 7.96
C ASP A 36 9.35 -17.26 6.56
N SER A 37 9.42 -15.95 6.35
CA SER A 37 9.18 -15.32 5.05
C SER A 37 10.29 -15.65 4.05
N LEU A 38 11.56 -15.51 4.43
CA LEU A 38 12.72 -15.87 3.60
C LEU A 38 12.66 -17.33 3.16
N ARG A 39 12.35 -18.25 4.10
CA ARG A 39 12.18 -19.67 3.81
C ARG A 39 11.07 -19.93 2.80
N ARG A 40 9.89 -19.31 2.97
CA ARG A 40 8.75 -19.48 2.02
C ARG A 40 9.04 -18.86 0.65
N LEU A 41 9.72 -17.72 0.62
CA LEU A 41 10.09 -17.02 -0.62
C LEU A 41 11.26 -17.71 -1.33
N GLY A 42 12.05 -18.52 -0.62
CA GLY A 42 13.21 -19.23 -1.18
C GLY A 42 14.31 -18.27 -1.61
N THR A 43 14.57 -17.24 -0.79
CA THR A 43 15.58 -16.18 -1.00
C THR A 43 16.25 -15.85 0.33
N ASP A 44 17.47 -15.32 0.28
CA ASP A 44 18.26 -14.99 1.48
C ASP A 44 18.07 -13.53 1.93
N TYR A 45 17.39 -12.71 1.12
CA TYR A 45 17.07 -11.33 1.46
C TYR A 45 15.67 -10.89 0.98
N ILE A 46 15.09 -9.95 1.71
CA ILE A 46 13.87 -9.18 1.40
C ILE A 46 14.30 -7.77 0.99
N ASP A 47 13.73 -7.22 -0.08
CA ASP A 47 14.05 -5.85 -0.48
C ASP A 47 13.37 -4.84 0.43
N ILE A 48 12.07 -5.02 0.70
CA ILE A 48 11.30 -4.12 1.56
C ILE A 48 10.54 -4.94 2.61
N TYR A 49 10.82 -4.70 3.89
CA TYR A 49 10.10 -5.36 4.98
C TYR A 49 9.24 -4.35 5.73
N TYR A 50 7.94 -4.61 5.77
CA TYR A 50 6.97 -3.73 6.39
C TYR A 50 6.62 -4.16 7.81
N ALA A 51 6.59 -3.19 8.72
CA ALA A 51 5.66 -3.23 9.85
C ALA A 51 4.23 -3.11 9.27
N HIS A 52 3.44 -4.19 9.28
CA HIS A 52 2.13 -4.21 8.60
C HIS A 52 1.07 -3.36 9.31
N HIS A 53 1.22 -3.20 10.62
CA HIS A 53 0.45 -2.30 11.45
C HIS A 53 1.33 -1.95 12.65
N ASP A 54 1.12 -0.78 13.24
CA ASP A 54 1.75 -0.43 14.51
C ASP A 54 1.29 -1.38 15.63
N ASP A 55 2.10 -1.46 16.68
CA ASP A 55 1.82 -2.26 17.86
C ASP A 55 2.08 -1.38 19.10
N GLU A 56 1.05 -0.69 19.55
CA GLU A 56 1.14 0.26 20.67
C GLU A 56 1.41 -0.43 22.03
N GLU A 57 1.32 -1.76 22.09
CA GLU A 57 1.68 -2.53 23.29
C GLU A 57 3.19 -2.77 23.41
N ILE A 58 3.94 -2.59 22.31
CA ILE A 58 5.39 -2.78 22.25
C ILE A 58 6.10 -1.43 22.21
N PRO A 59 7.13 -1.20 23.05
CA PRO A 59 7.97 -0.01 22.93
C PRO A 59 8.53 0.11 21.51
N LEU A 60 8.32 1.25 20.86
CA LEU A 60 8.68 1.41 19.45
C LEU A 60 10.18 1.19 19.19
N GLU A 61 11.02 1.58 20.14
CA GLU A 61 12.47 1.33 20.10
C GLU A 61 12.81 -0.16 20.01
N GLU A 62 12.05 -1.04 20.68
CA GLU A 62 12.25 -2.50 20.59
C GLU A 62 12.01 -2.98 19.15
N SER A 63 10.89 -2.58 18.55
CA SER A 63 10.54 -2.97 17.19
C SER A 63 11.56 -2.43 16.18
N LEU A 64 11.93 -1.17 16.28
CA LEU A 64 12.92 -0.53 15.39
C LEU A 64 14.29 -1.18 15.51
N THR A 65 14.73 -1.51 16.73
CA THR A 65 15.99 -2.23 16.96
C THR A 65 15.96 -3.59 16.26
N ALA A 66 14.88 -4.36 16.41
CA ALA A 66 14.76 -5.67 15.76
C ALA A 66 14.73 -5.58 14.23
N PHE A 67 14.06 -4.58 13.67
CA PHE A 67 14.12 -4.33 12.22
C PHE A 67 15.54 -3.94 11.77
N ASN A 68 16.22 -3.08 12.53
CA ASN A 68 17.58 -2.66 12.22
C ASN A 68 18.57 -3.82 12.28
N GLU A 69 18.43 -4.75 13.22
CA GLU A 69 19.24 -5.98 13.27
C GLU A 69 19.09 -6.84 12.01
N LEU A 70 17.88 -6.93 11.44
CA LEU A 70 17.65 -7.64 10.18
C LEU A 70 18.34 -6.96 8.99
N VAL A 71 18.41 -5.61 9.00
CA VAL A 71 19.15 -4.84 8.00
C VAL A 71 20.65 -5.07 8.16
N ALA A 72 21.18 -4.95 9.38
CA ALA A 72 22.59 -5.20 9.68
C ALA A 72 23.03 -6.62 9.31
N ALA A 73 22.13 -7.60 9.46
CA ALA A 73 22.36 -8.99 9.06
C ALA A 73 22.23 -9.23 7.54
N GLY A 74 21.87 -8.22 6.74
CA GLY A 74 21.69 -8.32 5.29
C GLY A 74 20.44 -9.09 4.85
N LYS A 75 19.54 -9.42 5.77
CA LYS A 75 18.29 -10.16 5.51
C LYS A 75 17.19 -9.26 4.95
N VAL A 76 17.27 -7.98 5.24
CA VAL A 76 16.36 -6.94 4.77
C VAL A 76 17.19 -5.78 4.23
N ARG A 77 16.78 -5.19 3.10
CA ARG A 77 17.48 -4.01 2.54
C ARG A 77 16.87 -2.70 3.02
N TYR A 78 15.55 -2.59 2.99
CA TYR A 78 14.83 -1.39 3.34
C TYR A 78 13.65 -1.70 4.24
N LEU A 79 13.34 -0.77 5.14
CA LEU A 79 12.23 -0.87 6.08
C LEU A 79 11.10 0.05 5.63
N ALA A 80 9.88 -0.33 5.97
CA ALA A 80 8.70 0.45 5.63
C ALA A 80 7.61 0.32 6.69
N ALA A 81 6.76 1.35 6.79
CA ALA A 81 5.60 1.37 7.66
C ALA A 81 4.32 1.13 6.86
N SER A 82 3.32 0.52 7.49
CA SER A 82 1.97 0.39 6.95
C SER A 82 0.98 0.56 8.09
N ASN A 83 -0.09 1.32 7.87
CA ASN A 83 -1.13 1.57 8.86
C ASN A 83 -0.59 2.16 10.19
N TYR A 84 0.34 3.10 10.09
CA TYR A 84 0.82 3.93 11.20
C TYR A 84 0.03 5.25 11.23
N SER A 85 -0.15 5.82 12.43
CA SER A 85 -0.59 7.22 12.55
C SER A 85 0.57 8.18 12.22
N ALA A 86 0.23 9.45 11.96
CA ALA A 86 1.24 10.49 11.69
C ALA A 86 2.25 10.62 12.85
N ALA A 87 1.74 10.72 14.08
CA ALA A 87 2.56 10.85 15.28
C ALA A 87 3.49 9.65 15.49
N ARG A 88 2.99 8.43 15.25
CA ARG A 88 3.80 7.20 15.37
C ARG A 88 4.85 7.08 14.29
N LEU A 89 4.56 7.52 13.07
CA LEU A 89 5.56 7.59 12.01
C LEU A 89 6.67 8.60 12.36
N GLU A 90 6.32 9.81 12.81
CA GLU A 90 7.31 10.81 13.23
C GLU A 90 8.18 10.33 14.40
N GLU A 91 7.57 9.69 15.39
CA GLU A 91 8.28 9.09 16.52
C GLU A 91 9.27 8.00 16.04
N ALA A 92 8.85 7.15 15.10
CA ALA A 92 9.70 6.10 14.54
C ALA A 92 10.95 6.65 13.83
N LEU A 93 10.75 7.68 13.00
CA LEU A 93 11.83 8.36 12.29
C LEU A 93 12.78 9.03 13.28
N LYS A 94 12.23 9.71 14.29
CA LYS A 94 13.02 10.38 15.33
C LYS A 94 13.91 9.40 16.08
N ILE A 95 13.35 8.32 16.62
CA ILE A 95 14.11 7.30 17.38
C ILE A 95 15.21 6.70 16.50
N SER A 96 14.87 6.34 15.25
CA SER A 96 15.84 5.76 14.32
C SER A 96 17.01 6.70 14.06
N ARG A 97 16.74 7.99 13.82
CA ARG A 97 17.79 9.02 13.61
C ARG A 97 18.64 9.24 14.85
N GLU A 98 18.03 9.35 16.02
CA GLU A 98 18.73 9.59 17.29
C GLU A 98 19.67 8.44 17.65
N LEU A 99 19.27 7.21 17.34
CA LEU A 99 20.05 6.00 17.62
C LEU A 99 20.92 5.53 16.44
N GLY A 100 20.90 6.23 15.30
CA GLY A 100 21.66 5.87 14.11
C GLY A 100 21.23 4.54 13.46
N MET A 101 19.95 4.19 13.59
CA MET A 101 19.34 2.99 12.99
C MET A 101 18.74 3.28 11.61
N SER A 102 18.44 2.20 10.88
CA SER A 102 17.71 2.28 9.61
C SER A 102 16.29 2.84 9.82
N GLU A 103 15.91 3.83 9.03
CA GLU A 103 14.58 4.46 9.06
C GLU A 103 13.53 3.68 8.23
N TYR A 104 12.25 3.94 8.49
CA TYR A 104 11.17 3.57 7.56
C TYR A 104 11.21 4.48 6.34
N LEU A 105 11.58 3.91 5.19
CA LEU A 105 11.76 4.66 3.94
C LEU A 105 10.53 4.69 3.07
N LEU A 106 9.52 3.85 3.32
CA LEU A 106 8.27 3.85 2.56
C LEU A 106 7.06 3.76 3.48
N LEU A 107 5.93 4.29 3.01
CA LEU A 107 4.64 4.19 3.68
C LEU A 107 3.63 3.46 2.78
N GLN A 108 2.89 2.51 3.35
CA GLN A 108 1.80 1.79 2.66
C GLN A 108 0.47 1.97 3.41
N PRO A 109 -0.30 3.03 3.11
CA PRO A 109 -1.63 3.26 3.69
C PRO A 109 -2.73 2.65 2.82
N ASN A 110 -3.92 2.51 3.40
CA ASN A 110 -5.14 2.34 2.62
C ASN A 110 -5.52 3.68 2.00
N TYR A 111 -5.47 3.78 0.67
CA TYR A 111 -5.81 5.03 0.01
C TYR A 111 -6.35 4.77 -1.41
N ASN A 112 -7.51 5.35 -1.68
CA ASN A 112 -8.19 5.33 -2.96
C ASN A 112 -9.20 6.49 -3.03
N ALA A 113 -9.82 6.71 -4.18
CA ALA A 113 -10.74 7.84 -4.38
C ALA A 113 -11.94 7.85 -3.40
N ILE A 114 -12.30 6.71 -2.80
CA ILE A 114 -13.41 6.60 -1.83
C ILE A 114 -12.91 6.77 -0.40
N VAL A 115 -11.85 6.04 -0.04
CA VAL A 115 -11.24 6.03 1.29
C VAL A 115 -10.01 6.95 1.28
N ARG A 116 -10.24 8.19 1.71
CA ARG A 116 -9.27 9.29 1.67
C ARG A 116 -8.75 9.68 3.06
N ASN A 117 -9.63 9.65 4.04
CA ASN A 117 -9.43 10.10 5.42
C ASN A 117 -8.39 9.31 6.24
N GLU A 118 -8.05 8.09 5.82
CA GLU A 118 -7.02 7.29 6.49
C GLU A 118 -5.60 7.77 6.17
N TYR A 119 -5.42 8.58 5.12
CA TYR A 119 -4.11 9.06 4.66
C TYR A 119 -4.04 10.58 4.48
N GLU A 120 -5.06 11.19 3.85
CA GLU A 120 -5.12 12.65 3.67
C GLU A 120 -5.18 13.35 5.03
N GLY A 121 -4.42 14.45 5.18
CA GLY A 121 -4.25 15.16 6.44
C GLY A 121 -2.84 14.99 7.01
N ASP A 122 -2.75 14.76 8.32
CA ASP A 122 -1.47 14.76 9.03
C ASP A 122 -0.50 13.68 8.53
N LEU A 123 -1.00 12.48 8.19
CA LEU A 123 -0.14 11.38 7.73
C LEU A 123 0.49 11.70 6.36
N MET A 124 -0.29 12.24 5.42
CA MET A 124 0.22 12.74 4.15
C MET A 124 1.21 13.89 4.36
N ALA A 125 0.91 14.83 5.27
CA ALA A 125 1.79 15.96 5.56
C ALA A 125 3.16 15.49 6.08
N VAL A 126 3.19 14.50 6.99
CA VAL A 126 4.43 13.87 7.46
C VAL A 126 5.16 13.19 6.30
N ALA A 127 4.47 12.36 5.51
CA ALA A 127 5.10 11.65 4.40
C ALA A 127 5.75 12.61 3.38
N VAL A 128 5.07 13.70 3.02
CA VAL A 128 5.60 14.72 2.10
C VAL A 128 6.76 15.49 2.74
N LYS A 129 6.64 15.90 4.01
CA LYS A 129 7.68 16.65 4.73
C LYS A 129 8.98 15.85 4.88
N GLU A 130 8.86 14.56 5.14
CA GLU A 130 9.99 13.65 5.37
C GLU A 130 10.45 12.95 4.07
N ASP A 131 9.89 13.33 2.91
CA ASP A 131 10.17 12.74 1.59
C ASP A 131 10.03 11.20 1.56
N ILE A 132 8.98 10.68 2.22
CA ILE A 132 8.67 9.25 2.29
C ILE A 132 7.73 8.88 1.13
N PRO A 133 8.19 8.07 0.16
CA PRO A 133 7.35 7.59 -0.91
C PRO A 133 6.18 6.74 -0.40
N VAL A 134 5.00 6.99 -0.96
CA VAL A 134 3.75 6.34 -0.57
C VAL A 134 3.30 5.34 -1.63
N LEU A 135 3.01 4.11 -1.19
CA LEU A 135 2.55 3.00 -2.01
C LEU A 135 1.20 2.50 -1.50
N PRO A 136 0.08 3.15 -1.87
CA PRO A 136 -1.26 2.80 -1.41
C PRO A 136 -1.65 1.35 -1.69
N TYR A 137 -2.34 0.72 -0.75
CA TYR A 137 -3.05 -0.55 -0.99
C TYR A 137 -4.56 -0.32 -1.13
N PHE A 138 -5.28 -1.38 -1.54
CA PHE A 138 -6.74 -1.30 -1.79
C PHE A 138 -7.10 -0.21 -2.82
N SER A 139 -6.18 0.05 -3.75
CA SER A 139 -6.25 1.16 -4.71
C SER A 139 -7.50 1.15 -5.60
N LEU A 140 -8.14 -0.01 -5.77
CA LEU A 140 -9.37 -0.18 -6.55
C LEU A 140 -10.62 -0.43 -5.69
N ALA A 141 -10.54 -0.23 -4.37
CA ALA A 141 -11.64 -0.37 -3.41
C ALA A 141 -12.40 -1.70 -3.55
N ALA A 142 -11.70 -2.83 -3.33
CA ALA A 142 -12.21 -4.20 -3.58
C ALA A 142 -12.69 -4.48 -5.03
N GLY A 143 -12.35 -3.59 -5.96
CA GLY A 143 -12.76 -3.62 -7.36
C GLY A 143 -14.00 -2.76 -7.65
N PHE A 144 -14.48 -1.95 -6.71
CA PHE A 144 -15.54 -0.97 -6.96
C PHE A 144 -15.15 -0.03 -8.10
N LEU A 145 -13.91 0.49 -8.02
CA LEU A 145 -13.34 1.45 -8.95
C LEU A 145 -12.91 0.81 -10.28
N THR A 146 -13.42 -0.37 -10.62
CA THR A 146 -13.31 -0.95 -11.97
C THR A 146 -14.63 -0.91 -12.73
N GLY A 147 -15.72 -0.46 -12.08
CA GLY A 147 -17.06 -0.41 -12.67
C GLY A 147 -17.80 -1.75 -12.73
N LYS A 148 -17.21 -2.85 -12.23
CA LYS A 148 -17.82 -4.19 -12.28
C LYS A 148 -19.06 -4.35 -11.40
N TYR A 149 -19.22 -3.50 -10.39
CA TYR A 149 -20.42 -3.48 -9.55
C TYR A 149 -21.42 -2.50 -10.17
N GLN A 150 -22.65 -2.97 -10.37
CA GLN A 150 -23.77 -2.16 -10.86
C GLN A 150 -25.04 -2.57 -10.12
N PRO A 151 -26.03 -1.68 -9.98
CA PRO A 151 -27.34 -2.06 -9.45
C PRO A 151 -27.93 -3.27 -10.20
N GLY A 152 -28.27 -4.33 -9.47
CA GLY A 152 -28.82 -5.57 -10.04
C GLY A 152 -27.80 -6.55 -10.61
N VAL A 153 -26.49 -6.27 -10.54
CA VAL A 153 -25.43 -7.19 -10.97
C VAL A 153 -24.80 -7.87 -9.76
N GLU A 154 -24.88 -9.20 -9.73
CA GLU A 154 -24.12 -10.02 -8.79
C GLU A 154 -22.67 -10.18 -9.27
N VAL A 155 -21.72 -9.95 -8.37
CA VAL A 155 -20.30 -10.06 -8.65
C VAL A 155 -19.72 -11.21 -7.83
N ASP A 156 -19.31 -12.28 -8.51
CA ASP A 156 -18.58 -13.39 -7.88
C ASP A 156 -17.14 -12.95 -7.54
N SER A 157 -16.94 -12.56 -6.29
CA SER A 157 -15.67 -12.08 -5.77
C SER A 157 -15.56 -12.36 -4.27
N VAL A 158 -14.51 -13.08 -3.85
CA VAL A 158 -14.20 -13.31 -2.42
C VAL A 158 -14.10 -11.99 -1.64
N ARG A 159 -13.64 -10.91 -2.29
CA ARG A 159 -13.54 -9.57 -1.70
C ARG A 159 -14.86 -8.82 -1.57
N ALA A 160 -15.96 -9.32 -2.14
CA ALA A 160 -17.26 -8.65 -2.04
C ALA A 160 -17.86 -8.74 -0.62
N GLY A 161 -17.49 -9.77 0.16
CA GLY A 161 -17.97 -9.94 1.54
C GLY A 161 -17.30 -9.01 2.57
N ASP A 162 -16.04 -8.61 2.32
CA ASP A 162 -15.27 -7.71 3.19
C ASP A 162 -15.32 -6.24 2.74
N MET A 163 -16.15 -5.93 1.75
CA MET A 163 -16.24 -4.63 1.13
C MET A 163 -17.09 -3.70 2.00
N PRO A 164 -16.55 -2.54 2.46
CA PRO A 164 -17.39 -1.50 3.06
C PRO A 164 -18.49 -1.08 2.08
N ASP A 165 -19.58 -0.50 2.58
CA ASP A 165 -20.70 -0.13 1.71
C ASP A 165 -20.37 1.10 0.84
N TYR A 166 -19.66 0.84 -0.26
CA TYR A 166 -19.36 1.82 -1.30
C TYR A 166 -20.52 2.01 -2.29
N LYS A 167 -21.59 1.21 -2.19
CA LYS A 167 -22.75 1.26 -3.08
C LYS A 167 -23.74 2.35 -2.67
N ASN A 168 -23.22 3.50 -2.30
CA ASN A 168 -23.96 4.69 -1.89
C ASN A 168 -23.78 5.81 -2.92
N ASP A 169 -24.56 6.90 -2.78
CA ASP A 169 -24.57 8.01 -3.75
C ASP A 169 -23.18 8.60 -4.00
N ARG A 170 -22.36 8.74 -2.95
CA ARG A 170 -20.99 9.26 -3.06
C ARG A 170 -20.10 8.30 -3.85
N GLY A 171 -20.15 7.00 -3.54
CA GLY A 171 -19.39 5.99 -4.27
C GLY A 171 -19.75 5.97 -5.76
N TRP A 172 -21.04 5.96 -6.09
CA TRP A 172 -21.51 5.99 -7.48
C TRP A 172 -21.10 7.27 -8.21
N ALA A 173 -21.16 8.43 -7.55
CA ALA A 173 -20.70 9.69 -8.12
C ALA A 173 -19.20 9.64 -8.47
N ILE A 174 -18.37 9.14 -7.55
CA ILE A 174 -16.92 8.98 -7.77
C ILE A 174 -16.64 8.02 -8.94
N LEU A 175 -17.32 6.87 -8.96
CA LEU A 175 -17.16 5.90 -10.05
C LEU A 175 -17.56 6.49 -11.40
N ASN A 176 -18.66 7.26 -11.46
CA ASN A 176 -19.10 7.92 -12.69
C ASN A 176 -18.07 8.95 -13.16
N ALA A 177 -17.54 9.77 -12.26
CA ALA A 177 -16.50 10.75 -12.61
C ALA A 177 -15.24 10.07 -13.19
N ILE A 178 -14.75 9.00 -12.55
CA ILE A 178 -13.61 8.21 -13.05
C ILE A 178 -13.95 7.56 -14.39
N THR A 179 -15.17 7.08 -14.57
CA THR A 179 -15.63 6.46 -15.83
C THR A 179 -15.65 7.47 -16.97
N ASP A 180 -16.08 8.71 -16.70
CA ASP A 180 -16.10 9.76 -17.72
C ASP A 180 -14.68 10.20 -18.10
N VAL A 181 -13.76 10.30 -17.14
CA VAL A 181 -12.34 10.52 -17.42
C VAL A 181 -11.75 9.36 -18.23
N ALA A 182 -12.12 8.11 -17.92
CA ALA A 182 -11.64 6.94 -18.67
C ALA A 182 -12.08 6.96 -20.14
N LYS A 183 -13.29 7.46 -20.44
CA LYS A 183 -13.74 7.69 -21.83
C LYS A 183 -12.93 8.76 -22.54
N GLN A 184 -12.58 9.85 -21.85
CA GLN A 184 -11.77 10.94 -22.41
C GLN A 184 -10.35 10.47 -22.73
N GLU A 185 -9.75 9.71 -21.82
CA GLU A 185 -8.40 9.15 -21.96
C GLU A 185 -8.34 7.87 -22.82
N ASN A 186 -9.49 7.39 -23.31
CA ASN A 186 -9.62 6.15 -24.06
C ASN A 186 -8.90 4.96 -23.39
N THR A 187 -9.12 4.80 -22.09
CA THR A 187 -8.45 3.81 -21.24
C THR A 187 -9.44 3.12 -20.30
N SER A 188 -8.97 2.20 -19.45
CA SER A 188 -9.83 1.51 -18.48
C SER A 188 -10.17 2.40 -17.29
N ILE A 189 -11.32 2.14 -16.64
CA ILE A 189 -11.72 2.78 -15.37
C ILE A 189 -10.64 2.54 -14.29
N ALA A 190 -10.08 1.32 -14.25
CA ALA A 190 -9.06 0.95 -13.29
C ALA A 190 -7.77 1.75 -13.47
N ALA A 191 -7.33 1.97 -14.72
CA ALA A 191 -6.14 2.74 -15.03
C ALA A 191 -6.28 4.21 -14.59
N VAL A 192 -7.46 4.81 -14.78
CA VAL A 192 -7.77 6.16 -14.29
C VAL A 192 -7.80 6.21 -12.76
N ALA A 193 -8.42 5.24 -12.08
CA ALA A 193 -8.44 5.20 -10.62
C ALA A 193 -7.01 5.14 -10.03
N LEU A 194 -6.12 4.39 -10.68
CA LEU A 194 -4.69 4.35 -10.32
C LEU A 194 -3.95 5.63 -10.71
N GLY A 195 -4.33 6.27 -11.82
CA GLY A 195 -3.81 7.58 -12.25
C GLY A 195 -4.14 8.68 -11.27
N TRP A 196 -5.38 8.68 -10.74
CA TRP A 196 -5.79 9.61 -9.69
C TRP A 196 -4.92 9.47 -8.44
N LEU A 197 -4.58 8.23 -8.03
CA LEU A 197 -3.67 7.99 -6.91
C LEU A 197 -2.25 8.52 -7.18
N ARG A 198 -1.70 8.27 -8.38
CA ARG A 198 -0.36 8.77 -8.76
C ARG A 198 -0.27 10.29 -8.83
N ALA A 199 -1.40 10.98 -9.00
CA ALA A 199 -1.46 12.43 -8.99
C ALA A 199 -1.44 13.05 -7.58
N GLN A 200 -1.55 12.24 -6.52
CA GLN A 200 -1.59 12.73 -5.15
C GLN A 200 -0.17 12.98 -4.59
N PRO A 201 0.00 13.97 -3.71
CA PRO A 201 1.30 14.27 -3.11
C PRO A 201 1.93 13.03 -2.43
N GLY A 202 3.20 12.78 -2.73
CA GLY A 202 3.98 11.68 -2.14
C GLY A 202 3.67 10.28 -2.68
N VAL A 203 2.61 10.08 -3.47
CA VAL A 203 2.29 8.76 -4.03
C VAL A 203 3.19 8.44 -5.22
N VAL A 204 4.00 7.39 -5.09
CA VAL A 204 4.90 6.94 -6.18
C VAL A 204 4.32 5.79 -7.00
N THR A 205 3.67 4.82 -6.36
CA THR A 205 3.01 3.73 -7.09
C THR A 205 1.89 3.08 -6.27
N PRO A 206 0.64 3.11 -6.75
CA PRO A 206 -0.44 2.37 -6.11
C PRO A 206 -0.29 0.85 -6.36
N ILE A 207 -0.69 0.06 -5.37
CA ILE A 207 -0.69 -1.40 -5.43
C ILE A 207 -2.06 -1.90 -5.86
N ALA A 208 -2.15 -2.29 -7.12
CA ALA A 208 -3.32 -2.96 -7.68
C ALA A 208 -3.12 -4.48 -7.73
N SER A 209 -4.23 -5.22 -7.80
CA SER A 209 -4.19 -6.68 -7.96
C SER A 209 -5.25 -7.13 -8.96
N ALA A 210 -4.89 -8.17 -9.72
CA ALA A 210 -5.74 -8.84 -10.69
C ALA A 210 -5.73 -10.35 -10.38
N ARG A 211 -6.85 -11.03 -10.61
CA ARG A 211 -6.97 -12.50 -10.53
C ARG A 211 -7.13 -13.17 -11.90
N THR A 212 -7.35 -12.39 -12.95
CA THR A 212 -7.44 -12.87 -14.34
C THR A 212 -6.57 -12.00 -15.26
N ILE A 213 -6.32 -12.49 -16.48
CA ILE A 213 -5.53 -11.76 -17.48
C ILE A 213 -6.25 -10.50 -17.93
N GLU A 214 -7.58 -10.54 -18.00
CA GLU A 214 -8.42 -9.40 -18.39
C GLU A 214 -8.30 -8.27 -17.34
N GLN A 215 -8.38 -8.61 -16.05
CA GLN A 215 -8.16 -7.64 -14.97
C GLN A 215 -6.73 -7.09 -14.98
N LEU A 216 -5.75 -7.92 -15.35
CA LEU A 216 -4.37 -7.46 -15.48
C LEU A 216 -4.26 -6.44 -16.63
N ALA A 217 -4.87 -6.73 -17.78
CA ALA A 217 -4.91 -5.80 -18.92
C ALA A 217 -5.62 -4.48 -18.57
N GLU A 218 -6.60 -4.49 -17.68
CA GLU A 218 -7.26 -3.27 -17.19
C GLU A 218 -6.35 -2.39 -16.32
N ILE A 219 -5.45 -2.96 -15.50
CA ILE A 219 -4.61 -2.17 -14.57
C ILE A 219 -3.25 -1.77 -15.15
N LEU A 220 -2.82 -2.38 -16.26
CA LEU A 220 -1.52 -2.13 -16.89
C LEU A 220 -1.37 -0.73 -17.53
N PRO A 221 -2.40 -0.12 -18.16
CA PRO A 221 -2.26 1.20 -18.74
C PRO A 221 -1.88 2.23 -17.69
N VAL A 222 -0.81 2.99 -17.96
CA VAL A 222 -0.39 4.12 -17.14
C VAL A 222 -0.92 5.39 -17.80
N VAL A 223 -1.72 6.13 -17.05
CA VAL A 223 -2.27 7.43 -17.47
C VAL A 223 -1.84 8.49 -16.46
N GLU A 224 -1.54 9.68 -16.98
CA GLU A 224 -1.30 10.91 -16.22
C GLU A 224 -2.54 11.78 -16.36
N LEU A 225 -3.21 12.07 -15.25
CA LEU A 225 -4.43 12.88 -15.27
C LEU A 225 -4.09 14.37 -15.21
N SER A 226 -4.86 15.18 -15.92
CA SER A 226 -4.76 16.63 -15.82
C SER A 226 -5.21 17.14 -14.44
N ALA A 227 -4.82 18.35 -14.07
CA ALA A 227 -5.26 18.98 -12.83
C ALA A 227 -6.80 19.09 -12.76
N GLU A 228 -7.46 19.36 -13.87
CA GLU A 228 -8.93 19.41 -13.98
C GLU A 228 -9.58 18.05 -13.74
N GLN A 229 -9.02 16.98 -14.33
CA GLN A 229 -9.53 15.62 -14.15
C GLN A 229 -9.37 15.14 -12.70
N VAL A 230 -8.25 15.47 -12.06
CA VAL A 230 -8.03 15.19 -10.64
C VAL A 230 -9.02 15.98 -9.78
N ALA A 231 -9.19 17.28 -10.07
CA ALA A 231 -10.12 18.15 -9.35
C ALA A 231 -11.59 17.67 -9.46
N GLN A 232 -11.99 17.14 -10.62
CA GLN A 232 -13.31 16.56 -10.84
C GLN A 232 -13.61 15.42 -9.86
N VAL A 233 -12.64 14.53 -9.63
CA VAL A 233 -12.79 13.43 -8.66
C VAL A 233 -12.71 13.94 -7.23
N ASN A 234 -11.82 14.91 -6.96
CA ASN A 234 -11.61 15.45 -5.60
C ASN A 234 -12.83 16.19 -5.04
N ALA A 235 -13.70 16.71 -5.92
CA ALA A 235 -14.91 17.45 -5.54
C ALA A 235 -16.03 16.56 -4.96
N LEU A 236 -15.84 15.24 -4.90
CA LEU A 236 -16.80 14.22 -4.46
C LEU A 236 -16.35 13.51 -3.16
#